data_AF-A0A8T5JQ25-F1
#
_entry.id   AF-A0A8T5JQ25-F1
#
_cell.length_a   1.000
_cell.length_b   1.000
_cell.length_c   1.000
_cell.angle_alpha   90.00
_cell.angle_beta   90.00
_cell.angle_gamma   90.00
#
_symmetry.space_group_name_H-M   'P 1'
#
loop_
_entity.id
_entity.type
_entity.pdbx_description
1 polymer ?
#
loop_
_entity_poly.entity_id
_entity_poly.type
_entity_poly.pdbx_seq_one_letter_code
_entity_poly.pdbx_strand_id
1 'polypeptide(L)'
;MFKCKPTKVIITGNAKDSFNKLNKSISEEISKGILNSDNQTILNSIKQKIEILKDNPEYGFHIPKDRIPKCYCNEYDVNNLWKVNLALAWRMIYTIRGSQVEIISLILDIFDHKKYNKKFGYKKK
;
A
#
# COMPACT_ATOMS: atom_id res chain seq x y z
N MET A 1 -15.86 -3.81 -14.24
CA MET A 1 -14.92 -4.88 -14.67
C MET A 1 -13.82 -4.25 -15.50
N PHE A 2 -12.63 -4.14 -14.93
CA PHE A 2 -11.47 -3.45 -15.47
C PHE A 2 -10.59 -4.29 -16.43
N LYS A 3 -11.08 -5.46 -16.85
CA LYS A 3 -10.30 -6.42 -17.65
C LYS A 3 -9.84 -5.76 -18.96
N CYS A 4 -8.54 -5.87 -19.25
CA CYS A 4 -7.82 -5.40 -20.45
C CYS A 4 -7.37 -3.93 -20.50
N LYS A 5 -7.48 -3.14 -19.42
CA LYS A 5 -6.91 -1.79 -19.40
C LYS A 5 -5.48 -1.79 -18.84
N PRO A 6 -4.57 -0.94 -19.38
CA PRO A 6 -3.26 -0.76 -18.78
C PRO A 6 -3.42 -0.17 -17.37
N THR A 7 -2.82 -0.84 -16.39
CA THR A 7 -2.83 -0.39 -14.99
C THR A 7 -1.46 0.14 -14.62
N LYS A 8 -1.44 1.38 -14.11
CA LYS A 8 -0.26 1.98 -13.49
C LYS A 8 -0.40 1.92 -11.99
N VAL A 9 0.68 1.54 -11.31
CA VAL A 9 0.76 1.58 -9.85
C VAL A 9 1.72 2.70 -9.47
N ILE A 10 1.25 3.65 -8.65
CA ILE A 10 2.03 4.82 -8.25
C ILE A 10 2.07 4.86 -6.72
N ILE A 11 3.28 4.95 -6.16
CA ILE A 11 3.49 5.16 -4.72
C ILE A 11 3.51 6.67 -4.45
N THR A 12 2.58 7.15 -3.62
CA THR A 12 2.42 8.59 -3.33
C THR A 12 2.19 8.84 -1.84
N GLY A 13 2.15 10.12 -1.45
CA GLY A 13 1.91 10.56 -0.08
C GLY A 13 2.85 9.91 0.92
N ASN A 14 2.30 9.53 2.07
CA ASN A 14 3.04 8.89 3.17
C ASN A 14 3.68 7.56 2.77
N ALA A 15 3.08 6.81 1.83
CA ALA A 15 3.68 5.57 1.35
C ALA A 15 5.05 5.78 0.71
N LYS A 16 5.24 6.90 -0.01
CA LYS A 16 6.52 7.22 -0.65
C LYS A 16 7.62 7.40 0.40
N ASP A 17 7.32 8.12 1.48
CA ASP A 17 8.27 8.33 2.57
C ASP A 17 8.60 7.03 3.31
N SER A 18 7.57 6.23 3.63
CA SER A 18 7.76 4.91 4.26
C SER A 18 8.59 3.97 3.38
N PHE A 19 8.32 3.97 2.07
CA PHE A 19 9.03 3.13 1.10
C PHE A 19 10.49 3.56 0.95
N ASN A 20 10.77 4.86 0.88
CA ASN A 20 12.13 5.39 0.80
C ASN A 20 12.94 5.08 2.07
N LYS A 21 12.32 5.23 3.26
CA LYS A 21 12.94 4.86 4.54
C LYS A 21 13.28 3.38 4.58
N LEU A 22 12.36 2.52 4.13
CA LEU A 22 12.58 1.07 4.06
C LEU A 22 13.76 0.71 3.15
N ASN A 23 13.81 1.29 1.94
CA ASN A 23 14.92 1.06 1.01
C ASN A 23 16.27 1.52 1.58
N LYS A 24 16.29 2.66 2.30
CA LYS A 24 17.50 3.13 2.97
C LYS A 24 17.98 2.12 4.02
N SER A 25 17.10 1.65 4.91
CA SER A 25 17.46 0.64 5.91
C SER A 25 17.99 -0.64 5.27
N ILE A 26 17.38 -1.09 4.17
CA ILE A 26 17.83 -2.28 3.43
C ILE A 26 19.21 -2.05 2.81
N SER A 27 19.48 -0.87 2.26
CA SER A 27 20.81 -0.57 1.70
C SER A 27 21.92 -0.64 2.76
N GLU A 28 21.62 -0.23 3.99
CA GLU A 28 22.52 -0.31 5.14
C GLU A 28 22.68 -1.75 5.67
N GLU A 29 21.65 -2.59 5.56
CA GLU A 29 21.71 -4.01 5.90
C GLU A 29 22.59 -4.78 4.91
N ILE A 30 22.41 -4.52 3.61
CA ILE A 30 23.18 -5.16 2.54
C ILE A 30 24.66 -4.79 2.67
N SER A 31 24.99 -3.53 2.97
CA SER A 31 26.39 -3.11 3.16
C SER A 31 27.04 -3.77 4.39
N LYS A 32 26.25 -4.21 5.36
CA LYS A 32 26.69 -5.00 6.53
C LYS A 32 26.70 -6.52 6.28
N GLY A 33 26.36 -6.97 5.07
CA GLY A 33 26.31 -8.39 4.72
C GLY A 33 25.07 -9.13 5.22
N ILE A 34 24.01 -8.43 5.62
CA ILE A 34 22.76 -9.06 6.06
C ILE A 34 21.92 -9.38 4.81
N LEU A 35 21.79 -10.68 4.51
CA LEU A 35 21.10 -11.17 3.31
C LEU A 35 19.63 -11.55 3.54
N ASN A 36 19.22 -11.72 4.79
CA ASN A 36 17.85 -12.11 5.16
C ASN A 36 17.39 -11.28 6.36
N SER A 37 16.56 -10.27 6.11
CA SER A 37 15.98 -9.43 7.15
C SER A 37 14.47 -9.29 6.97
N ASP A 38 13.82 -8.88 8.06
CA ASP A 38 12.40 -8.53 8.05
C ASP A 38 12.11 -7.41 7.05
N ASN A 39 12.99 -6.41 6.95
CA ASN A 39 12.85 -5.29 6.03
C ASN A 39 12.89 -5.75 4.57
N GLN A 40 13.82 -6.65 4.22
CA GLN A 40 13.92 -7.24 2.89
C GLN A 40 12.69 -8.08 2.56
N THR A 41 12.17 -8.82 3.54
CA THR A 41 10.94 -9.61 3.40
C THR A 41 9.72 -8.71 3.13
N ILE A 42 9.60 -7.59 3.84
CA ILE A 42 8.53 -6.60 3.61
C ILE A 42 8.67 -5.97 2.22
N LEU A 43 9.87 -5.58 1.81
CA LEU A 43 10.11 -4.99 0.48
C LEU A 43 9.73 -5.96 -0.64
N ASN A 44 10.11 -7.22 -0.52
CA ASN A 44 9.75 -8.26 -1.48
C ASN A 44 8.24 -8.46 -1.54
N SER A 45 7.56 -8.46 -0.37
CA SER A 45 6.10 -8.51 -0.31
C SER A 45 5.46 -7.30 -1.01
N ILE A 46 5.97 -6.09 -0.81
CA ILE A 46 5.46 -4.87 -1.48
C ILE A 46 5.60 -5.01 -3.00
N LYS A 47 6.79 -5.37 -3.50
CA LYS A 47 7.05 -5.55 -4.94
C LYS A 47 6.11 -6.58 -5.56
N GLN A 48 5.96 -7.73 -4.91
CA GLN A 48 5.04 -8.77 -5.36
C GLN A 48 3.59 -8.26 -5.43
N LYS A 49 3.12 -7.53 -4.41
CA LYS A 49 1.75 -6.99 -4.42
C LYS A 49 1.57 -5.89 -5.47
N ILE A 50 2.60 -5.11 -5.78
CA ILE A 50 2.57 -4.13 -6.87
C ILE A 50 2.35 -4.82 -8.22
N GLU A 51 3.06 -5.92 -8.51
CA GLU A 51 2.85 -6.66 -9.76
C GLU A 51 1.43 -7.24 -9.83
N ILE A 52 0.93 -7.82 -8.73
CA ILE A 52 -0.46 -8.29 -8.67
C ILE A 52 -1.46 -7.16 -8.93
N LEU A 53 -1.20 -5.95 -8.43
CA LEU A 53 -2.07 -4.80 -8.65
C LEU A 53 -2.07 -4.31 -10.11
N LYS A 54 -0.97 -4.52 -10.86
CA LYS A 54 -0.94 -4.20 -12.30
C LYS A 54 -1.89 -5.11 -13.09
N ASP A 55 -1.92 -6.40 -12.72
CA ASP A 55 -2.77 -7.40 -13.38
C ASP A 55 -4.22 -7.37 -12.87
N ASN A 56 -4.41 -7.11 -11.57
CA ASN A 56 -5.70 -7.04 -10.91
C ASN A 56 -5.76 -5.82 -9.96
N PRO A 57 -6.24 -4.66 -10.46
CA PRO A 57 -6.32 -3.43 -9.67
C PRO A 57 -7.22 -3.56 -8.45
N GLU A 58 -8.25 -4.41 -8.55
CA GLU A 58 -9.23 -4.72 -7.49
C GLU A 58 -8.74 -5.86 -6.59
N TYR A 59 -7.42 -6.00 -6.39
CA TYR A 59 -6.86 -7.01 -5.50
C TYR A 59 -6.83 -6.57 -4.03
N GLY A 60 -7.45 -7.38 -3.17
CA GLY A 60 -7.37 -7.20 -1.71
C GLY A 60 -8.75 -6.99 -1.10
N PHE A 61 -8.78 -6.28 0.02
CA PHE A 61 -10.01 -6.03 0.76
C PHE A 61 -10.51 -4.61 0.51
N HIS A 62 -11.68 -4.49 -0.10
CA HIS A 62 -12.37 -3.21 -0.19
C HIS A 62 -12.78 -2.73 1.21
N ILE A 63 -12.46 -1.47 1.52
CA ILE A 63 -12.81 -0.83 2.79
C ILE A 63 -14.17 -0.15 2.62
N PRO A 64 -15.18 -0.50 3.42
CA PRO A 64 -16.48 0.18 3.43
C PRO A 64 -16.34 1.69 3.61
N LYS A 65 -17.15 2.48 2.90
CA LYS A 65 -17.04 3.95 2.86
C LYS A 65 -17.15 4.61 4.24
N ASP A 66 -17.99 4.07 5.11
CA ASP A 66 -18.17 4.48 6.50
C ASP A 66 -16.93 4.23 7.38
N ARG A 67 -16.03 3.33 6.96
CA ARG A 67 -14.79 2.99 7.65
C ARG A 67 -13.56 3.69 7.08
N ILE A 68 -13.72 4.54 6.07
CA ILE A 68 -12.61 5.32 5.49
C ILE A 68 -12.29 6.48 6.43
N PRO A 69 -11.05 6.60 6.94
CA PRO A 69 -10.64 7.75 7.74
C PRO A 69 -10.79 9.06 6.97
N LYS A 70 -11.38 10.08 7.60
CA LYS A 70 -11.63 11.40 6.98
C LYS A 70 -10.38 12.08 6.42
N CYS A 71 -9.20 11.82 7.01
CA CYS A 71 -7.94 12.35 6.50
C CYS A 71 -7.68 11.91 5.05
N TYR A 72 -8.01 10.68 4.67
CA TYR A 72 -7.85 10.25 3.28
C TYR A 72 -8.80 10.97 2.34
N CYS A 73 -10.07 11.16 2.75
CA CYS A 73 -11.04 11.91 1.97
C CYS A 73 -10.58 13.36 1.77
N ASN A 74 -10.06 14.00 2.82
CA ASN A 74 -9.65 15.41 2.75
C ASN A 74 -8.33 15.63 1.99
N GLU A 75 -7.35 14.75 2.18
CA GLU A 75 -6.01 14.89 1.57
C GLU A 75 -5.97 14.42 0.11
N TYR A 76 -6.75 13.40 -0.26
CA TYR A 76 -6.65 12.73 -1.56
C TYR A 76 -7.96 12.70 -2.35
N ASP A 77 -9.04 13.28 -1.82
CA ASP A 77 -10.39 13.28 -2.41
C ASP A 77 -10.91 11.87 -2.76
N VAL A 78 -10.55 10.87 -1.95
CA VAL A 78 -10.87 9.45 -2.23
C VAL A 78 -12.21 9.05 -1.62
N ASN A 79 -12.99 8.29 -2.39
CA ASN A 79 -14.27 7.71 -1.96
C ASN A 79 -14.24 6.16 -1.96
N ASN A 80 -13.10 5.57 -2.28
CA ASN A 80 -12.83 4.14 -2.33
C ASN A 80 -11.41 3.88 -1.79
N LEU A 81 -11.30 2.90 -0.90
CA LEU A 81 -10.01 2.44 -0.37
C LEU A 81 -9.96 0.91 -0.40
N TRP A 82 -8.76 0.42 -0.61
CA TRP A 82 -8.43 -0.98 -0.61
C TRP A 82 -7.28 -1.24 0.36
N LYS A 83 -7.31 -2.40 1.01
CA LYS A 83 -6.29 -2.88 1.92
C LYS A 83 -5.69 -4.18 1.39
N VAL A 84 -4.38 -4.22 1.29
CA VAL A 84 -3.61 -5.45 1.03
C VAL A 84 -2.80 -5.80 2.27
N ASN A 85 -2.82 -7.08 2.64
CA ASN A 85 -1.92 -7.60 3.68
C ASN A 85 -0.55 -7.87 3.06
N LEU A 86 0.49 -7.40 3.73
CA LEU A 86 1.88 -7.65 3.41
C LEU A 86 2.48 -8.61 4.45
N ALA A 87 3.71 -9.05 4.21
CA ALA A 87 4.47 -9.84 5.18
C ALA A 87 4.60 -9.14 6.55
N LEU A 88 4.82 -9.94 7.60
CA LEU A 88 5.05 -9.45 8.98
C LEU A 88 3.94 -8.55 9.53
N ALA A 89 2.69 -8.83 9.12
CA ALA A 89 1.51 -8.06 9.49
C ALA A 89 1.54 -6.57 9.09
N TRP A 90 2.32 -6.23 8.05
CA TRP A 90 2.24 -4.93 7.40
C TRP A 90 1.01 -4.84 6.50
N ARG A 91 0.59 -3.61 6.21
CA ARG A 91 -0.57 -3.32 5.36
C ARG A 91 -0.21 -2.22 4.37
N MET A 92 -0.70 -2.40 3.17
CA MET A 92 -0.68 -1.40 2.10
C MET A 92 -2.10 -0.91 1.87
N ILE A 93 -2.28 0.40 1.93
CA ILE A 93 -3.55 1.07 1.63
C ILE A 93 -3.40 1.79 0.30
N TYR A 94 -4.36 1.56 -0.59
CA TYR A 94 -4.36 2.18 -1.90
C TYR A 94 -5.79 2.53 -2.33
N THR A 95 -5.87 3.42 -3.31
CA THR A 95 -7.12 3.78 -3.99
C THR A 95 -6.99 3.49 -5.47
N ILE A 96 -8.12 3.21 -6.13
CA ILE A 96 -8.17 2.99 -7.57
C ILE A 96 -8.83 4.21 -8.20
N ARG A 97 -8.13 4.86 -9.12
CA ARG A 97 -8.67 5.89 -10.00
C ARG A 97 -8.73 5.32 -11.40
N GLY A 98 -9.91 5.29 -12.01
CA GLY A 98 -10.10 4.77 -13.36
C GLY A 98 -10.63 5.83 -14.29
N SER A 99 -10.10 5.89 -15.50
CA SER A 99 -10.72 6.60 -16.63
C SER A 99 -11.19 5.60 -17.69
N GLN A 100 -11.70 6.10 -18.81
CA GLN A 100 -12.02 5.26 -19.97
C GLN A 100 -10.76 4.63 -20.57
N VAL A 101 -9.58 5.25 -20.39
CA VAL A 101 -8.33 4.89 -21.07
C VAL A 101 -7.38 4.10 -20.17
N GLU A 102 -7.24 4.46 -18.90
CA GLU A 102 -6.27 3.83 -18.00
C GLU A 102 -6.79 3.67 -16.57
N ILE A 103 -6.16 2.76 -15.82
CA ILE A 103 -6.42 2.56 -14.40
C ILE A 103 -5.16 2.91 -13.63
N ILE A 104 -5.32 3.64 -12.55
CA ILE A 104 -4.24 4.08 -11.69
C ILE A 104 -4.53 3.61 -10.27
N SER A 105 -3.69 2.71 -9.77
CA SER A 105 -3.67 2.29 -8.37
C SER A 105 -2.69 3.19 -7.61
N LEU A 106 -3.21 4.11 -6.81
CA LEU A 106 -2.43 5.04 -6.00
C LEU A 106 -2.22 4.44 -4.60
N ILE A 107 -1.00 4.02 -4.29
CA ILE A 107 -0.62 3.55 -2.96
C ILE A 107 -0.42 4.77 -2.06
N LEU A 108 -1.25 4.90 -1.03
CA LEU A 108 -1.31 6.07 -0.15
C LEU A 108 -0.50 5.87 1.13
N ASP A 109 -0.53 4.66 1.69
CA ASP A 109 0.12 4.35 2.95
C ASP A 109 0.63 2.91 3.01
N ILE A 110 1.82 2.74 3.61
CA ILE A 110 2.42 1.43 3.91
C ILE A 110 2.92 1.49 5.35
N PHE A 111 2.40 0.61 6.21
CA PHE A 111 2.74 0.62 7.62
C PHE A 111 2.46 -0.72 8.33
N ASP A 112 2.97 -0.86 9.55
CA ASP A 112 2.69 -1.97 10.45
C ASP A 112 1.25 -1.97 10.98
N HIS A 113 0.88 -3.06 11.66
CA HIS A 113 -0.41 -3.22 12.33
C HIS A 113 -0.73 -2.11 13.34
N LYS A 114 0.24 -1.66 14.14
CA LYS A 114 0.01 -0.69 15.22
C LYS A 114 -0.39 0.67 14.63
N LYS A 115 0.35 1.14 13.62
CA LYS A 115 0.07 2.36 12.88
C LYS A 115 -1.25 2.27 12.12
N TYR A 116 -1.52 1.13 11.48
CA TYR A 116 -2.81 0.87 10.85
C TYR A 116 -3.98 1.08 11.80
N ASN A 117 -3.96 0.39 12.95
CA ASN A 117 -5.05 0.49 13.92
C ASN A 117 -5.22 1.93 14.43
N LYS A 118 -4.12 2.64 14.68
CA LYS A 118 -4.18 4.05 15.08
C LYS A 118 -4.81 4.92 14.00
N LYS A 119 -4.38 4.78 12.74
CA LYS A 119 -4.89 5.57 11.60
C LYS A 119 -6.37 5.30 11.33
N PHE A 120 -6.82 4.05 11.53
CA PHE A 120 -8.21 3.62 11.32
C PHE A 120 -9.08 3.71 12.58
N GLY A 121 -8.55 4.18 13.71
CA GLY A 121 -9.30 4.30 14.97
C GLY A 121 -9.71 2.96 15.60
N TYR A 122 -9.05 1.87 15.25
CA TYR A 122 -9.35 0.55 15.82
C TYR A 122 -8.74 0.39 17.21
N LYS A 123 -9.58 0.04 18.18
CA LYS A 123 -9.15 -0.30 19.54
C LYS A 123 -8.41 -1.63 19.50
N LYS A 124 -7.33 -1.75 20.28
CA LYS A 124 -6.76 -3.06 20.61
C LYS A 124 -7.82 -3.79 21.44
N LYS A 125 -8.26 -4.96 20.99
CA LYS A 125 -8.95 -5.92 21.86
C LYS A 125 -7.94 -6.56 22.79
#